data_AF-A0A1M4T157-F1
#
_entry.id   AF-A0A1M4T157-F1
#
_cell.length_a   1.000
_cell.length_b   1.000
_cell.length_c   1.000
_cell.angle_alpha   90.00
_cell.angle_beta   90.00
_cell.angle_gamma   90.00
#
_symmetry.space_group_name_H-M   'P 1'
#
loop_
_entity.id
_entity.type
_entity.pdbx_description
1 polymer ?
#
loop_
_entity_poly.entity_id
_entity_poly.type
_entity_poly.pdbx_seq_one_letter_code
_entity_poly.pdbx_strand_id
1 'polypeptide(L)'
;MSRRCDLTGKGPMSGNNVSHAKNHTRRRFLPNLQDVTLMSDTLGRSFKFRISNAALRTVDHRGGLDAFMKKAKDAELSPEALKVKKDIAKATAATA
;
A
#
# COMPACT_ATOMS: atom_id res chain seq x y z
N MET A 1 10.84 6.46 -11.47
CA MET A 1 10.14 5.74 -10.37
C MET A 1 8.63 5.77 -10.58
N SER A 2 7.96 4.60 -10.54
CA SER A 2 6.50 4.53 -10.55
C SER A 2 5.96 5.02 -9.20
N ARG A 3 5.19 6.12 -9.18
CA ARG A 3 4.52 6.63 -7.97
C ARG A 3 3.32 5.72 -7.61
N ARG A 4 3.61 4.48 -7.20
CA ARG A 4 2.63 3.49 -6.75
C ARG A 4 2.78 3.22 -5.26
N CYS A 5 1.67 2.86 -4.61
CA CYS A 5 1.66 2.41 -3.22
C CYS A 5 2.03 0.93 -3.13
N ASP A 6 2.91 0.58 -2.18
CA ASP A 6 3.41 -0.79 -2.04
C ASP A 6 2.38 -1.80 -1.50
N LEU A 7 1.38 -1.31 -0.75
CA LEU A 7 0.38 -2.15 -0.10
C LEU A 7 -0.94 -2.33 -0.87
N THR A 8 -1.25 -1.40 -1.78
CA THR A 8 -2.57 -1.33 -2.45
C THR A 8 -2.47 -1.12 -3.95
N GLY A 9 -1.27 -1.02 -4.51
CA GLY A 9 -1.04 -0.80 -5.94
C GLY A 9 -1.53 0.55 -6.49
N LYS A 10 -2.13 1.42 -5.65
CA LYS A 10 -2.68 2.73 -6.06
C LYS A 10 -1.62 3.54 -6.80
N GLY A 11 -1.91 3.86 -8.06
CA GLY A 11 -1.01 4.56 -8.96
C GLY A 11 -1.56 5.90 -9.46
N PRO A 12 -0.77 6.61 -10.29
CA PRO A 12 -1.21 7.85 -10.90
C PRO A 12 -2.30 7.60 -11.93
N MET A 13 -3.32 8.44 -11.95
CA MET A 13 -4.39 8.41 -12.93
C MET A 13 -4.24 9.59 -13.90
N SER A 14 -4.50 9.38 -15.19
CA SER A 14 -4.61 10.46 -16.17
C SER A 14 -6.06 10.93 -16.27
N GLY A 15 -6.25 12.21 -16.51
CA GLY A 15 -7.57 12.77 -16.82
C GLY A 15 -7.47 14.20 -17.30
N ASN A 16 -8.57 14.94 -17.21
CA ASN A 16 -8.65 16.33 -17.65
C ASN A 16 -9.12 17.23 -16.51
N ASN A 17 -8.61 18.45 -16.45
CA ASN A 17 -9.33 19.55 -15.82
C ASN A 17 -10.43 20.00 -16.79
N VAL A 18 -11.64 20.19 -16.27
CA VAL A 18 -12.80 20.62 -17.05
C VAL A 18 -13.24 21.97 -16.50
N SER A 19 -13.20 23.01 -17.34
CA SER A 19 -13.71 24.33 -16.95
C SER A 19 -15.24 24.36 -17.00
N HIS A 20 -15.85 25.44 -16.48
CA HIS A 20 -17.30 25.67 -16.64
C HIS A 20 -17.74 25.70 -18.12
N ALA A 21 -16.89 26.18 -19.02
CA ALA A 21 -17.10 26.17 -20.46
C ALA A 21 -16.79 24.81 -21.13
N LYS A 22 -16.51 23.75 -20.35
CA LYS A 22 -16.10 22.41 -20.81
C LYS A 22 -14.79 22.39 -21.62
N ASN A 23 -13.90 23.35 -21.38
CA ASN A 23 -12.54 23.27 -21.95
C ASN A 23 -11.74 22.22 -21.18
N HIS A 24 -11.25 21.21 -21.91
CA HIS A 24 -10.52 20.09 -21.35
C HIS A 24 -9.01 20.29 -21.45
N THR A 25 -8.31 20.37 -20.32
CA THR A 25 -6.83 20.40 -20.28
C THR A 25 -6.28 19.15 -19.60
N ARG A 26 -5.24 18.53 -20.17
CA ARG A 26 -4.68 17.28 -19.64
C ARG A 26 -4.07 17.49 -18.26
N ARG A 27 -4.39 16.56 -17.34
CA ARG A 27 -3.91 16.56 -15.96
C ARG A 27 -3.51 15.14 -15.53
N ARG A 28 -2.60 15.07 -14.57
CA ARG A 28 -2.27 13.85 -13.83
C ARG A 28 -2.75 13.96 -12.38
N PHE A 29 -3.46 12.94 -11.90
CA PHE A 29 -3.83 12.78 -10.51
C PHE A 29 -2.79 11.89 -9.83
N LEU A 30 -2.15 12.41 -8.80
CA LEU A 30 -1.07 11.73 -8.10
C LEU A 30 -1.57 11.25 -6.74
N PRO A 31 -1.31 10.00 -6.34
CA PRO A 31 -1.57 9.57 -4.97
C PRO A 31 -0.64 10.32 -4.01
N ASN A 32 -1.17 10.68 -2.83
CA ASN A 32 -0.36 11.17 -1.72
C ASN A 32 0.39 9.97 -1.11
N LEU A 33 1.66 9.82 -1.49
CA LEU A 33 2.56 8.77 -1.04
C LEU A 33 3.48 9.32 0.05
N GLN A 34 3.64 8.56 1.12
CA GLN A 34 4.50 8.87 2.26
C GLN A 34 5.38 7.65 2.54
N ASP A 35 6.63 7.89 2.90
CA ASP A 35 7.53 6.82 3.34
C ASP A 35 7.32 6.60 4.84
N VAL A 36 6.78 5.44 5.21
CA VAL A 36 6.35 5.12 6.58
C VAL A 36 6.98 3.79 7.01
N THR A 37 7.38 3.73 8.27
CA THR A 37 7.87 2.50 8.90
C THR A 37 6.71 1.81 9.62
N LEU A 38 6.42 0.56 9.27
CA LEU A 38 5.42 -0.27 9.94
C LEU A 38 6.11 -1.44 10.64
N MET A 39 5.67 -1.75 11.86
CA MET A 39 6.19 -2.88 12.65
C MET A 39 5.32 -4.12 12.43
N SER A 40 5.96 -5.27 12.32
CA SER A 40 5.33 -6.59 12.32
C SER A 40 5.53 -7.23 13.69
N ASP A 41 4.44 -7.59 14.35
CA ASP A 41 4.47 -8.19 15.69
C ASP A 41 4.88 -9.67 15.61
N THR A 42 4.46 -10.36 14.55
CA THR A 42 4.80 -11.77 14.30
C THR A 42 6.29 -11.97 13.98
N LEU A 43 6.91 -11.03 13.28
CA LEU A 43 8.34 -11.10 12.93
C LEU A 43 9.24 -10.31 13.89
N GLY A 44 8.68 -9.42 14.72
CA GLY A 44 9.45 -8.51 15.59
C GLY A 44 10.34 -7.54 14.82
N ARG A 45 10.02 -7.24 13.55
CA ARG A 45 10.84 -6.42 12.65
C ARG A 45 10.05 -5.25 12.10
N SER A 46 10.74 -4.15 11.84
CA SER A 46 10.18 -2.97 11.20
C SER A 46 10.53 -2.92 9.71
N PHE A 47 9.56 -2.54 8.89
CA PHE A 47 9.69 -2.44 7.45
C PHE A 47 9.32 -1.03 6.99
N LYS A 48 10.14 -0.47 6.10
CA LYS A 48 9.86 0.81 5.45
C LYS A 48 9.13 0.56 4.14
N PHE A 49 8.02 1.24 3.94
CA PHE A 49 7.23 1.15 2.72
C PHE A 49 6.81 2.54 2.25
N ARG A 50 6.58 2.68 0.95
CA ARG A 50 5.94 3.85 0.37
C ARG A 50 4.44 3.62 0.26
N ILE A 51 3.70 4.27 1.16
CA ILE A 51 2.29 3.99 1.40
C ILE A 51 1.44 5.21 1.05
N SER A 52 0.25 4.98 0.51
CA SER A 52 -0.73 6.06 0.35
C SER A 52 -1.50 6.31 1.66
N ASN A 53 -1.89 7.55 1.97
CA ASN A 53 -2.65 7.81 3.20
C ASN A 53 -3.93 6.97 3.35
N ALA A 54 -4.60 6.65 2.23
CA ALA A 54 -5.76 5.77 2.26
C ALA A 54 -5.40 4.33 2.66
N ALA A 55 -4.21 3.85 2.27
CA ALA A 55 -3.71 2.55 2.68
C ALA A 55 -3.23 2.55 4.14
N LEU A 56 -2.66 3.65 4.63
CA LEU A 56 -2.31 3.78 6.05
C LEU A 56 -3.55 3.64 6.94
N ARG A 57 -4.63 4.36 6.61
CA ARG A 57 -5.91 4.26 7.33
C ARG A 57 -6.50 2.85 7.32
N THR A 58 -6.32 2.09 6.24
CA THR A 58 -6.82 0.70 6.18
C THR A 58 -5.95 -0.27 6.96
N VAL A 59 -4.63 -0.02 7.08
CA VAL A 59 -3.75 -0.77 7.97
C VAL A 59 -4.18 -0.57 9.43
N ASP A 60 -4.40 0.68 9.84
CA ASP A 60 -4.84 1.00 11.21
C ASP A 60 -6.20 0.40 11.52
N HIS A 61 -7.18 0.54 10.61
CA HIS A 61 -8.50 -0.05 10.77
C HIS A 61 -8.48 -1.59 10.86
N ARG A 62 -7.49 -2.25 10.24
CA ARG A 62 -7.34 -3.71 10.33
C ARG A 62 -6.57 -4.16 11.57
N GLY A 63 -6.05 -3.24 12.37
CA GLY A 63 -5.29 -3.56 13.57
C GLY A 63 -3.81 -3.88 13.30
N GLY A 64 -3.19 -3.20 12.33
CA GLY A 64 -1.75 -3.28 12.08
C GLY A 64 -1.35 -4.04 10.82
N LEU A 65 -0.03 -4.14 10.62
CA LEU A 65 0.58 -4.66 9.38
C LEU A 65 0.23 -6.13 9.16
N ASP A 66 0.34 -6.96 10.20
CA ASP A 66 0.18 -8.41 10.07
C ASP A 66 -1.27 -8.80 9.76
N ALA A 67 -2.22 -8.15 10.43
CA ALA A 67 -3.65 -8.33 10.17
C ALA A 67 -4.05 -7.83 8.76
N PHE A 68 -3.42 -6.74 8.30
CA PHE A 68 -3.58 -6.28 6.93
C PHE A 68 -3.07 -7.32 5.92
N MET A 69 -1.86 -7.85 6.13
CA MET A 69 -1.19 -8.80 5.24
C MET A 69 -1.95 -10.13 5.12
N LYS A 70 -2.57 -10.62 6.21
CA LYS A 70 -3.43 -11.82 6.19
C LYS A 70 -4.62 -11.69 5.24
N LYS A 71 -5.18 -10.49 5.10
CA LYS A 71 -6.37 -10.21 4.26
C LYS A 71 -6.05 -9.61 2.89
N ALA A 72 -4.83 -9.12 2.69
CA ALA A 72 -4.43 -8.46 1.45
C ALA A 72 -4.32 -9.48 0.30
N LYS A 73 -4.70 -9.05 -0.91
CA LYS A 73 -4.58 -9.85 -2.14
C LYS A 73 -3.17 -9.73 -2.71
N ASP A 74 -2.63 -10.84 -3.23
CA ASP A 74 -1.27 -10.89 -3.76
C ASP A 74 -1.06 -9.98 -4.99
N ALA A 75 -2.11 -9.79 -5.79
CA ALA A 75 -2.06 -8.96 -7.00
C ALA A 75 -1.86 -7.46 -6.72
N GLU A 76 -2.19 -6.99 -5.52
CA GLU A 76 -2.14 -5.57 -5.15
C GLU A 76 -0.84 -5.16 -4.43
N LEU A 77 -0.07 -6.15 -3.98
CA LEU A 77 1.15 -5.98 -3.21
C LEU A 77 2.37 -5.78 -4.13
N SER A 78 3.31 -4.94 -3.70
CA SER A 78 4.61 -4.82 -4.35
C SER A 78 5.44 -6.10 -4.16
N PRO A 79 6.48 -6.32 -5.00
CA PRO A 79 7.37 -7.48 -4.83
C PRO A 79 8.01 -7.57 -3.43
N GLU A 80 8.30 -6.42 -2.80
CA GLU A 80 8.84 -6.38 -1.44
C GLU A 80 7.77 -6.74 -0.41
N ALA A 81 6.56 -6.21 -0.54
CA ALA A 81 5.46 -6.52 0.35
C ALA A 81 5.03 -8.00 0.24
N LEU A 82 5.15 -8.61 -0.94
CA LEU A 82 4.93 -10.05 -1.13
C LEU A 82 5.96 -10.91 -0.40
N LYS A 83 7.23 -10.50 -0.34
CA LYS A 83 8.25 -11.20 0.45
C LYS A 83 7.89 -11.17 1.93
N VAL A 84 7.55 -9.98 2.45
CA VAL A 84 7.13 -9.82 3.85
C VAL A 84 5.88 -10.65 4.18
N LYS A 85 4.89 -10.69 3.28
CA LYS A 85 3.69 -11.52 3.48
C LYS A 85 4.04 -13.02 3.56
N LYS A 86 4.95 -13.50 2.71
CA LYS A 86 5.43 -14.90 2.77
C LYS A 86 6.18 -15.19 4.05
N ASP A 87 7.01 -14.26 4.52
CA ASP A 87 7.75 -14.40 5.77
C ASP A 87 6.80 -14.44 6.98
N ILE A 88 5.77 -13.58 7.01
CA ILE A 88 4.71 -13.60 8.03
C ILE A 88 3.94 -14.92 7.99
N ALA A 89 3.56 -15.40 6.79
CA ALA A 89 2.86 -16.68 6.64
C ALA A 89 3.70 -17.87 7.13
N LYS A 90 5.02 -17.85 6.88
CA LYS A 90 5.93 -18.87 7.37
C LYS A 90 6.11 -18.82 8.89
N ALA A 91 6.29 -17.62 9.46
CA ALA A 91 6.44 -17.45 10.89
C ALA A 91 5.17 -17.85 11.67
N THR A 92 4.00 -17.50 11.14
CA THR A 92 2.71 -17.90 11.72
C THR A 92 2.46 -19.41 11.64
N ALA A 93 2.89 -20.08 10.56
CA ALA A 93 2.81 -21.54 10.46
C ALA A 93 3.79 -22.27 11.39
N ALA A 94 4.91 -21.65 11.78
CA ALA A 94 5.87 -22.23 12.72
C ALA A 94 5.47 -22.05 14.19
N THR A 95 4.53 -21.14 14.47
CA THR A 95 4.02 -20.87 15.83
C THR A 95 2.70 -21.58 16.14
N ALA A 96 2.09 -22.24 15.14
CA ALA A 96 0.91 -23.09 15.26
C ALA A 96 1.32 -24.56 15.37
#